data_AF-A0A9W7LGW1-F1
#
_entry.id   AF-A0A9W7LGW1-F1
#
_cell.length_a   1.000
_cell.length_b   1.000
_cell.length_c   1.000
_cell.angle_alpha   90.00
_cell.angle_beta   90.00
_cell.angle_gamma   90.00
#
_symmetry.space_group_name_H-M   'P 1'
#
loop_
_entity.id
_entity.type
_entity.pdbx_description
1 polymer ?
#
loop_
_entity_poly.entity_id
_entity_poly.type
_entity_poly.pdbx_seq_one_letter_code
_entity_poly.pdbx_strand_id
1 'polypeptide(L)'
;MAILKLYKLVIRLPDESTPLQIRNNPRFYPYFKDCVGALDGTHIRASVPPNIQGRFRSRKGGTTQNVLAAITFDLKFTYVLAGWEGSAHDSRILTDALTHPRGFRIPEGKYYLADAGYGI
;
A
#
# COMPACT_ATOMS: atom_id res chain seq x y z
N MET A 1 2.84 -1.97 20.46
CA MET A 1 2.84 -1.62 19.02
C MET A 1 3.00 -0.11 18.83
N ALA A 2 4.23 0.36 18.60
CA ALA A 2 4.53 1.79 18.40
C ALA A 2 3.99 2.34 17.06
N ILE A 3 3.89 1.48 16.03
CA ILE A 3 3.39 1.82 14.69
C ILE A 3 1.94 2.35 14.72
N LEU A 4 1.06 1.75 15.54
CA LEU A 4 -0.34 2.16 15.60
C LEU A 4 -0.53 3.55 16.25
N LYS A 5 0.39 3.96 17.14
CA LYS A 5 0.32 5.28 17.81
C LYS A 5 0.74 6.41 16.86
N LEU A 6 1.74 6.18 16.01
CA LEU A 6 2.24 7.20 15.09
C LEU A 6 1.37 7.36 13.84
N TYR A 7 0.60 6.35 13.47
CA TYR A 7 -0.27 6.36 12.28
C TYR A 7 -1.08 7.65 12.14
N LYS A 8 -1.76 8.10 13.21
CA LYS A 8 -2.59 9.32 13.19
C LYS A 8 -1.80 10.62 12.99
N LEU A 9 -0.50 10.61 13.26
CA LEU A 9 0.36 11.80 13.17
C LEU A 9 1.07 11.90 11.83
N VAL A 10 1.38 10.75 11.21
CA VAL A 10 2.23 10.66 10.01
C VAL A 10 1.45 10.36 8.73
N ILE A 11 0.29 9.71 8.85
CA ILE A 11 -0.55 9.37 7.70
C ILE A 11 -1.63 10.44 7.54
N ARG A 12 -1.65 11.04 6.35
CA ARG A 12 -2.67 12.01 5.95
C ARG A 12 -3.31 11.53 4.66
N LEU A 13 -4.63 11.73 4.53
CA LEU A 13 -5.32 11.44 3.29
C LEU A 13 -4.82 12.39 2.19
N PRO A 14 -4.74 11.92 0.94
CA PRO A 14 -4.39 12.77 -0.19
C PRO A 14 -5.46 13.86 -0.37
N ASP A 15 -5.05 14.98 -0.95
CA ASP A 15 -5.99 16.01 -1.43
C ASP A 15 -6.89 15.42 -2.53
N GLU A 16 -8.12 15.93 -2.63
CA GLU A 16 -9.11 15.52 -3.63
C GLU A 16 -8.81 16.11 -5.02
N SER A 17 -7.89 17.07 -5.13
CA SER A 17 -7.47 17.61 -6.41
C SER A 17 -6.51 16.67 -7.16
N THR A 18 -6.49 16.73 -8.50
CA THR A 18 -5.45 16.02 -9.28
C THR A 18 -4.08 16.61 -8.90
N PRO A 19 -3.10 15.79 -8.49
CA PRO A 19 -1.77 16.25 -8.11
C PRO A 19 -1.13 17.15 -9.17
N LEU A 20 -0.42 18.20 -8.73
CA LEU A 20 0.25 19.16 -9.63
C LEU A 20 1.25 18.49 -10.56
N GLN A 21 1.89 17.40 -10.09
CA GLN A 21 2.81 16.57 -10.84
C GLN A 21 2.18 15.97 -12.10
N ILE A 22 0.88 15.64 -12.05
CA ILE A 22 0.11 15.18 -13.20
C ILE A 22 -0.39 16.39 -14.00
N ARG A 23 -1.09 17.32 -13.34
CA ARG A 23 -1.77 18.44 -14.01
C ARG A 23 -0.83 19.32 -14.82
N ASN A 24 0.39 19.54 -14.35
CA ASN A 24 1.36 20.42 -15.00
C ASN A 24 2.25 19.67 -16.02
N ASN A 25 2.05 18.36 -16.23
CA ASN A 25 2.85 17.57 -17.14
C ASN A 25 2.00 17.06 -18.32
N PRO A 26 2.21 17.55 -19.56
CA PRO A 26 1.44 17.13 -20.72
C PRO A 26 1.65 15.66 -21.12
N ARG A 27 2.69 14.99 -20.57
CA ARG A 27 2.85 13.54 -20.75
C ARG A 27 1.92 12.73 -19.85
N PHE A 28 1.47 13.30 -18.74
CA PHE A 28 0.63 12.61 -17.76
C PHE A 28 -0.82 13.05 -17.82
N TYR A 29 -1.10 14.34 -18.04
CA TYR A 29 -2.46 14.83 -18.23
C TYR A 29 -2.88 14.74 -19.72
N PRO A 30 -4.08 14.24 -20.05
CA PRO A 30 -5.17 13.83 -19.15
C PRO A 30 -5.15 12.34 -18.75
N TYR A 31 -4.19 11.55 -19.23
CA TYR A 31 -4.18 10.08 -19.09
C TYR A 31 -4.22 9.58 -17.65
N PHE A 32 -3.54 10.28 -16.74
CA PHE A 32 -3.51 9.98 -15.30
C PHE A 32 -4.35 10.94 -14.47
N LYS A 33 -5.31 11.64 -15.08
CA LYS A 33 -6.26 12.49 -14.34
C LYS A 33 -6.90 11.65 -13.23
N ASP A 34 -7.07 12.25 -12.05
CA ASP A 34 -7.67 11.62 -10.86
C ASP A 34 -6.86 10.50 -10.19
N CYS A 35 -5.64 10.21 -10.67
CA CYS A 35 -4.67 9.41 -9.93
C CYS A 35 -4.17 10.20 -8.71
N VAL A 36 -4.32 9.65 -7.51
CA VAL A 36 -3.89 10.30 -6.26
C VAL A 36 -2.56 9.76 -5.73
N GLY A 37 -2.09 8.64 -6.28
CA GLY A 37 -0.89 7.99 -5.77
C GLY A 37 -0.58 6.65 -6.39
N ALA A 38 0.35 5.94 -5.76
CA ALA A 38 0.69 4.55 -6.09
C ALA A 38 0.58 3.66 -4.85
N LEU A 39 0.31 2.37 -5.06
CA LEU A 39 0.29 1.35 -4.02
C LEU A 39 1.17 0.17 -4.45
N ASP A 40 1.90 -0.40 -3.51
CA ASP A 40 2.71 -1.58 -3.75
C ASP A 40 2.96 -2.40 -2.47
N GLY A 41 3.33 -3.66 -2.67
CA GLY A 41 3.64 -4.62 -1.62
C GLY A 41 5.15 -4.65 -1.39
N THR A 42 5.57 -4.66 -0.13
CA THR A 42 6.99 -4.72 0.20
C THR A 42 7.27 -5.71 1.32
N HIS A 43 8.33 -6.50 1.17
CA HIS A 43 8.74 -7.47 2.18
C HIS A 43 9.74 -6.86 3.16
N ILE A 44 9.35 -6.83 4.43
CA ILE A 44 10.22 -6.45 5.54
C ILE A 44 10.61 -7.71 6.31
N ARG A 45 11.88 -7.83 6.72
CA ARG A 45 12.32 -8.97 7.55
C ARG A 45 11.46 -9.08 8.82
N ALA A 46 11.08 -10.31 9.14
CA ALA A 46 10.31 -10.62 10.34
C ALA A 46 11.03 -11.70 11.15
N SER A 47 10.99 -11.57 12.48
CA SER A 47 11.39 -12.62 13.40
C SER A 47 10.12 -13.24 13.97
N VAL A 48 9.91 -14.53 13.68
CA VAL A 48 8.73 -15.27 14.12
C VAL A 48 9.13 -16.63 14.71
N PRO A 49 8.33 -17.18 15.64
CA PRO A 49 8.58 -18.50 16.20
C PRO A 49 8.75 -19.59 15.13
N PRO A 50 9.64 -20.59 15.35
CA PRO A 50 9.94 -21.63 14.36
C PRO A 50 8.71 -22.35 13.80
N ASN A 51 7.69 -22.60 14.63
CA ASN A 51 6.47 -23.30 14.24
C ASN A 51 5.59 -22.55 13.23
N ILE A 52 5.81 -21.24 13.02
CA ILE A 52 5.05 -20.44 12.05
C ILE A 52 5.90 -19.89 10.89
N GLN A 53 7.22 -20.12 10.90
CA GLN A 53 8.14 -19.58 9.89
C GLN A 53 7.78 -19.98 8.46
N GLY A 54 7.15 -21.14 8.26
CA GLY A 54 6.71 -21.59 6.94
C GLY A 54 5.81 -20.57 6.22
N ARG A 55 4.88 -19.94 6.96
CA ARG A 55 3.98 -18.90 6.41
C ARG A 55 4.69 -17.59 6.10
N PHE A 56 5.70 -17.26 6.88
CA PHE A 56 6.44 -16.00 6.71
C PHE A 56 7.58 -16.12 5.71
N ARG A 57 7.77 -17.28 5.07
CA ARG A 57 8.87 -17.50 4.14
C ARG A 57 8.63 -16.71 2.85
N SER A 58 9.59 -15.87 2.48
CA SER A 58 9.54 -15.14 1.21
C SER A 58 10.01 -16.03 0.05
N ARG A 59 9.64 -15.67 -1.18
CA ARG A 59 10.18 -16.31 -2.41
C ARG A 59 11.70 -16.16 -2.54
N LYS A 60 12.28 -15.10 -1.97
CA LYS A 60 13.73 -14.83 -1.96
C LYS A 60 14.46 -15.51 -0.78
N GLY A 61 13.76 -16.38 -0.03
CA GLY A 61 14.28 -17.01 1.17
C GLY A 61 14.14 -16.12 2.41
N GLY A 62 14.39 -16.72 3.58
CA GLY A 62 14.23 -16.06 4.87
C GLY A 62 12.77 -15.76 5.27
N THR A 63 12.62 -15.19 6.46
CA THR A 63 11.33 -14.87 7.07
C THR A 63 11.04 -13.37 6.93
N THR A 64 9.88 -13.04 6.36
CA THR A 64 9.45 -11.67 6.07
C THR A 64 7.97 -11.50 6.39
N GLN A 65 7.56 -10.27 6.67
CA GLN A 65 6.17 -9.84 6.58
C GLN A 65 5.97 -9.08 5.27
N ASN A 66 4.83 -9.28 4.62
CA ASN A 66 4.44 -8.45 3.49
C ASN A 66 3.70 -7.21 4.04
N VAL A 67 4.05 -6.04 3.53
CA VAL A 67 3.50 -4.74 3.92
C VAL A 67 2.97 -4.06 2.68
N LEU A 68 1.66 -3.80 2.67
CA LEU A 68 1.05 -2.96 1.64
C LEU A 68 1.22 -1.51 2.03
N ALA A 69 1.71 -0.68 1.12
CA ALA A 69 1.82 0.76 1.33
C ALA A 69 1.23 1.52 0.14
N ALA A 70 0.53 2.62 0.44
CA ALA A 70 0.05 3.57 -0.55
C ALA A 70 0.64 4.94 -0.29
N ILE A 71 1.13 5.61 -1.34
CA ILE A 71 1.82 6.88 -1.27
C ILE A 71 1.26 7.91 -2.26
N THR A 72 1.37 9.18 -1.92
CA THR A 72 1.12 10.32 -2.82
C THR A 72 2.33 10.65 -3.71
N PHE A 73 2.13 11.55 -4.67
CA PHE A 73 3.20 12.05 -5.56
C PHE A 73 4.27 12.90 -4.87
N ASP A 74 4.07 13.33 -3.63
CA ASP A 74 5.10 13.95 -2.77
C ASP A 74 5.74 12.93 -1.81
N LEU A 75 5.59 11.63 -2.10
CA LEU A 75 6.20 10.49 -1.40
C LEU A 75 5.75 10.34 0.06
N LYS A 76 4.57 10.84 0.41
CA LYS A 76 3.98 10.67 1.75
C LYS A 76 3.08 9.44 1.78
N PHE A 77 3.17 8.68 2.86
CA PHE A 77 2.26 7.55 3.08
C PHE A 77 0.84 8.05 3.37
N THR A 78 -0.11 7.47 2.65
CA THR A 78 -1.55 7.65 2.83
C THR A 78 -2.21 6.42 3.45
N TYR A 79 -1.55 5.26 3.36
CA TYR A 79 -1.96 4.03 4.01
C TYR A 79 -0.78 3.07 4.15
N VAL A 80 -0.75 2.31 5.25
CA VAL A 80 0.20 1.23 5.48
C VAL A 80 -0.54 0.10 6.19
N LEU A 81 -0.55 -1.10 5.60
CA LEU A 81 -1.05 -2.33 6.20
C LEU A 81 0.12 -3.30 6.36
N ALA A 82 0.54 -3.48 7.61
CA ALA A 82 1.60 -4.40 7.99
C ALA A 82 1.03 -5.64 8.70
N GLY A 83 1.89 -6.63 8.94
CA GLY A 83 1.54 -7.83 9.71
C GLY A 83 1.06 -9.03 8.88
N TRP A 84 1.04 -8.92 7.55
CA TRP A 84 0.74 -10.05 6.68
C TRP A 84 1.92 -11.00 6.57
N GLU A 85 1.63 -12.29 6.40
CA GLU A 85 2.67 -13.29 6.24
C GLU A 85 3.45 -13.06 4.93
N GLY A 86 4.76 -13.31 4.94
CA GLY A 86 5.63 -13.08 3.77
C GLY A 86 5.25 -13.91 2.53
N SER A 87 4.55 -15.03 2.71
CA SER A 87 4.03 -15.83 1.60
C SER A 87 2.67 -15.36 1.07
N ALA A 88 2.05 -14.34 1.68
CA ALA A 88 0.75 -13.85 1.26
C ALA A 88 0.86 -13.12 -0.09
N HIS A 89 -0.10 -13.40 -0.98
CA HIS A 89 -0.23 -12.72 -2.27
C HIS A 89 -0.72 -11.28 -2.09
N ASP A 90 -0.16 -10.37 -2.88
CA ASP A 90 -0.47 -8.93 -2.83
C ASP A 90 -1.96 -8.65 -3.06
N SER A 91 -2.61 -9.37 -3.98
CA SER A 91 -4.06 -9.26 -4.24
C SER A 91 -4.92 -9.58 -3.01
N ARG A 92 -4.52 -10.57 -2.21
CA ARG A 92 -5.21 -10.93 -0.95
C ARG A 92 -5.06 -9.82 0.09
N ILE A 93 -3.87 -9.25 0.20
CA ILE A 93 -3.58 -8.14 1.13
C ILE A 93 -4.37 -6.89 0.72
N LEU A 94 -4.44 -6.60 -0.57
CA LEU A 94 -5.24 -5.48 -1.09
C LEU A 94 -6.73 -5.68 -0.82
N THR A 95 -7.25 -6.90 -1.02
CA THR A 95 -8.65 -7.20 -0.74
C THR A 95 -8.98 -6.99 0.74
N ASP A 96 -8.13 -7.47 1.65
CA ASP A 96 -8.30 -7.20 3.08
C ASP A 96 -8.24 -5.70 3.39
N ALA A 97 -7.28 -4.98 2.82
CA ALA A 97 -7.17 -3.53 2.97
C ALA A 97 -8.45 -2.80 2.57
N LEU A 98 -9.07 -3.18 1.44
CA LEU A 98 -10.27 -2.51 0.92
C LEU A 98 -11.55 -2.91 1.66
N THR A 99 -11.65 -4.15 2.12
CA THR A 99 -12.86 -4.68 2.77
C THR A 99 -12.90 -4.41 4.28
N HIS A 100 -11.77 -4.09 4.90
CA HIS A 100 -11.72 -3.81 6.33
C HIS A 100 -12.50 -2.52 6.67
N PRO A 101 -13.34 -2.49 7.73
CA PRO A 101 -14.16 -1.31 8.07
C PRO A 101 -13.36 -0.02 8.29
N ARG A 102 -12.14 -0.14 8.83
CA ARG A 102 -11.18 0.97 8.99
C ARG A 102 -9.96 0.83 8.06
N GLY A 103 -10.16 0.15 6.95
CA GLY A 103 -9.13 -0.15 5.96
C GLY A 103 -8.83 1.02 5.03
N PHE A 104 -8.18 0.69 3.92
CA PHE A 104 -7.83 1.62 2.87
C PHE A 104 -9.07 2.18 2.18
N ARG A 105 -9.17 3.50 2.11
CA ARG A 105 -10.28 4.22 1.48
C ARG A 105 -9.75 5.00 0.29
N ILE A 106 -10.29 4.71 -0.87
CA ILE A 106 -10.04 5.46 -2.10
C ILE A 106 -11.17 6.50 -2.21
N PRO A 107 -10.85 7.80 -2.31
CA PRO A 107 -11.87 8.83 -2.49
C PRO A 107 -12.68 8.60 -3.79
N GLU A 108 -13.93 9.05 -3.80
CA GLU A 108 -14.82 8.86 -4.95
C GLU A 108 -14.22 9.50 -6.22
N GLY A 109 -14.29 8.77 -7.33
CA GLY A 109 -13.73 9.21 -8.61
C GLY A 109 -12.20 9.21 -8.69
N LYS A 110 -11.50 8.71 -7.66
CA LYS A 110 -10.03 8.61 -7.62
C LYS A 110 -9.54 7.18 -7.75
N TYR A 111 -8.25 7.03 -8.07
CA TYR A 111 -7.58 5.75 -8.07
C TYR A 111 -6.10 5.86 -7.70
N TYR A 112 -5.51 4.72 -7.38
CA TYR A 112 -4.07 4.55 -7.19
C TYR A 112 -3.52 3.65 -8.30
N LEU A 113 -2.31 3.93 -8.76
CA LEU A 113 -1.57 3.01 -9.62
C LEU A 113 -1.04 1.84 -8.79
N ALA A 114 -1.11 0.63 -9.32
CA ALA A 114 -0.65 -0.58 -8.65
C ALA A 114 0.13 -1.46 -9.63
N ASP A 115 0.97 -2.36 -9.09
CA ASP A 115 1.61 -3.40 -9.89
C ASP A 115 0.56 -4.35 -10.52
N ALA A 116 0.90 -4.94 -11.67
CA ALA A 116 0.03 -5.92 -12.34
C ALA A 116 -0.23 -7.16 -11.47
N GLY A 117 0.67 -7.48 -10.51
CA GLY A 117 0.50 -8.56 -9.54
C GLY A 117 -0.73 -8.44 -8.65
N TYR A 118 -1.37 -7.26 -8.59
CA TYR A 118 -2.62 -7.07 -7.87
C TYR A 118 -3.85 -7.61 -8.60
N GLY A 119 -3.79 -7.71 -9.94
CA GLY A 119 -4.75 -8.44 -10.79
C GLY A 119 -6.22 -8.36 -10.36
N ILE A 120 -6.73 -7.15 -10.22
CA ILE A 120 -8.15 -6.86 -9.94
C ILE A 120 -8.94 -6.73 -11.26
#